data_AF-A0A9L0ITZ0-F1
#
_entry.id   AF-A0A9L0ITZ0-F1
#
_cell.length_a   1.000
_cell.length_b   1.000
_cell.length_c   1.000
_cell.angle_alpha   90.00
_cell.angle_beta   90.00
_cell.angle_gamma   90.00
#
_symmetry.space_group_name_H-M   'P 1'
#
loop_
_entity.id
_entity.type
_entity.pdbx_description
1 polymer ?
#
loop_
_entity_poly.entity_id
_entity_poly.type
_entity_poly.pdbx_seq_one_letter_code
_entity_poly.pdbx_strand_id
1 'polypeptide(L)'
;MSPGPSFSASWLRGFEQVTTSLGLGFLNEMNGTYFPGVWLFMPNLVPPKIPDGERVDFDDIHRKRMEKDLNELQTLIEAHFENRKKEEEELVSLKDRIEKRRAERAEQQRIRNEREKERQTRLAEERARREEEENRRKAEDEARKKKALSNMIHFGGYIQRTERKSGKRQTEREKKKKILAERRKVLAIDHLNEDQLREKAKELWQSIYNLEAEKFDLQEKFKQQKYEINVLRNRINDNQKVSKTRGKAKVTGRWK
;
A
#
# COMPACT_ATOMS: atom_id res chain seq x y z
N MET A 1 -13.27 18.58 41.57
CA MET A 1 -12.88 20.00 41.70
C MET A 1 -11.91 20.35 40.58
N SER A 2 -12.42 21.15 39.62
CA SER A 2 -11.72 22.05 38.67
C SER A 2 -10.66 21.46 37.71
N PRO A 3 -10.25 22.19 36.65
CA PRO A 3 -10.99 22.38 35.40
C PRO A 3 -10.13 22.05 34.16
N GLY A 4 -10.76 21.76 33.02
CA GLY A 4 -10.07 21.62 31.73
C GLY A 4 -9.92 22.97 31.00
N PRO A 5 -8.76 23.30 30.39
CA PRO A 5 -8.57 24.52 29.62
C PRO A 5 -8.80 24.30 28.11
N SER A 6 -9.88 24.92 27.62
CA SER A 6 -9.99 25.90 26.53
C SER A 6 -9.02 25.97 25.33
N PHE A 7 -9.64 26.21 24.15
CA PHE A 7 -9.18 26.80 22.87
C PHE A 7 -8.17 25.99 22.03
N SER A 8 -8.27 25.86 20.70
CA SER A 8 -8.96 26.66 19.67
C SER A 8 -9.24 25.81 18.43
N ALA A 9 -10.30 26.21 17.72
CA ALA A 9 -10.76 25.63 16.48
C ALA A 9 -9.92 26.11 15.28
N SER A 10 -9.58 25.20 14.36
CA SER A 10 -9.58 25.51 12.93
C SER A 10 -9.51 24.24 12.08
N TRP A 11 -10.37 24.20 11.06
CA TRP A 11 -10.36 23.32 9.89
C TRP A 11 -10.84 21.87 10.03
N LEU A 12 -12.16 21.72 10.02
CA LEU A 12 -12.88 20.78 9.14
C LEU A 12 -14.37 21.09 9.20
N ARG A 13 -14.89 21.76 8.16
CA ARG A 13 -16.31 21.70 7.75
C ARG A 13 -16.48 22.44 6.44
N GLY A 14 -16.55 21.70 5.35
CA GLY A 14 -17.21 22.11 4.12
C GLY A 14 -18.38 21.16 3.90
N PHE A 15 -19.50 21.72 3.46
CA PHE A 15 -20.72 21.05 3.00
C PHE A 15 -21.76 20.69 4.07
N GLU A 16 -22.58 21.67 4.44
CA GLU A 16 -24.06 21.55 4.45
C GLU A 16 -24.69 22.88 4.89
N GLN A 17 -25.38 23.53 3.94
CA GLN A 17 -26.42 24.55 4.11
C GLN A 17 -27.10 24.63 2.73
N VAL A 18 -28.43 24.67 2.55
CA VAL A 18 -29.57 24.88 3.44
C VAL A 18 -30.79 24.33 2.71
N THR A 19 -31.68 23.66 3.45
CA THR A 19 -33.06 23.38 3.05
C THR A 19 -34.00 24.50 3.50
N THR A 20 -35.12 24.57 2.79
CA THR A 20 -36.46 25.03 3.23
C THR A 20 -36.74 26.53 3.32
N SER A 21 -37.59 27.00 2.39
CA SER A 21 -38.87 27.62 2.72
C SER A 21 -39.86 27.54 1.53
N LEU A 22 -40.89 26.72 1.73
CA LEU A 22 -42.33 26.88 1.42
C LEU A 22 -42.83 27.32 0.03
N GLY A 23 -43.78 26.54 -0.50
CA GLY A 23 -44.75 26.98 -1.50
C GLY A 23 -45.47 25.85 -2.25
N LEU A 24 -46.58 25.36 -1.70
CA LEU A 24 -47.53 24.45 -2.35
C LEU A 24 -48.20 25.08 -3.59
N GLY A 25 -48.51 24.25 -4.59
CA GLY A 25 -49.77 24.41 -5.36
C GLY A 25 -49.69 24.28 -6.88
N PHE A 26 -50.33 23.21 -7.37
CA PHE A 26 -51.25 23.19 -8.51
C PHE A 26 -50.75 23.21 -9.98
N LEU A 27 -51.25 22.19 -10.70
CA LEU A 27 -51.71 22.14 -12.10
C LEU A 27 -50.73 22.18 -13.30
N ASN A 28 -50.66 21.03 -13.97
CA ASN A 28 -50.83 20.78 -15.41
C ASN A 28 -50.76 22.01 -16.35
N GLU A 29 -49.84 21.98 -17.32
CA GLU A 29 -50.18 22.34 -18.70
C GLU A 29 -49.11 21.85 -19.70
N MET A 30 -49.61 21.21 -20.76
CA MET A 30 -48.87 20.86 -21.96
C MET A 30 -48.25 22.11 -22.59
N ASN A 31 -47.06 21.99 -23.16
CA ASN A 31 -46.65 22.87 -24.26
C ASN A 31 -45.80 22.10 -25.26
N GLY A 32 -46.31 22.07 -26.49
CA GLY A 32 -45.74 21.37 -27.62
C GLY A 32 -44.54 22.10 -28.23
N THR A 33 -43.67 21.32 -28.84
CA THR A 33 -42.66 21.81 -29.76
C THR A 33 -43.06 21.45 -31.19
N TYR A 34 -43.35 22.50 -31.94
CA TYR A 34 -43.70 22.48 -33.35
C TYR A 34 -42.52 21.99 -34.20
N PHE A 35 -42.75 21.00 -35.05
CA PHE A 35 -41.97 20.79 -36.27
C PHE A 35 -42.89 21.05 -37.48
N PRO A 36 -42.46 21.85 -38.48
CA PRO A 36 -43.33 22.30 -39.56
C PRO A 36 -43.59 21.15 -40.56
N GLY A 37 -44.87 20.87 -40.81
CA GLY A 37 -45.31 19.93 -41.84
C GLY A 37 -45.00 20.47 -43.24
N VAL A 38 -44.15 19.76 -43.97
CA VAL A 38 -43.98 19.95 -45.41
C VAL A 38 -45.19 19.34 -46.10
N TRP A 39 -46.08 20.18 -46.60
CA TRP A 39 -47.14 19.77 -47.52
C TRP A 39 -46.52 19.37 -48.85
N LEU A 40 -46.38 18.07 -49.10
CA LEU A 40 -46.13 17.55 -50.44
C LEU A 40 -47.46 17.59 -51.23
N PHE A 41 -47.55 18.54 -52.16
CA PHE A 41 -48.57 18.59 -53.20
C PHE A 41 -48.54 17.28 -53.99
N MET A 42 -49.56 16.42 -53.83
CA MET A 42 -49.75 15.24 -54.68
C MET A 42 -50.36 15.69 -56.02
N PRO A 43 -49.74 15.43 -57.18
CA PRO A 43 -50.37 15.70 -58.46
C PRO A 43 -51.59 14.80 -58.65
N ASN A 44 -52.65 15.38 -59.22
CA ASN A 44 -53.93 14.71 -59.50
C ASN A 44 -53.70 13.52 -60.46
N LEU A 45 -53.91 12.30 -59.97
CA LEU A 45 -53.81 11.07 -60.74
C LEU A 45 -55.03 10.93 -61.64
N VAL A 46 -54.90 11.37 -62.89
CA VAL A 46 -55.83 11.01 -63.97
C VAL A 46 -55.75 9.49 -64.18
N PRO A 47 -56.89 8.75 -64.18
CA PRO A 47 -56.87 7.32 -64.43
C PRO A 47 -56.33 7.03 -65.85
N PRO A 48 -55.28 6.21 -65.99
CA PRO A 48 -54.79 5.83 -67.32
C PRO A 48 -55.85 5.00 -68.05
N LYS A 49 -56.23 5.45 -69.25
CA LYS A 49 -57.10 4.68 -70.17
C LYS A 49 -56.39 3.38 -70.57
N ILE A 50 -57.04 2.26 -70.30
CA ILE A 50 -56.63 0.92 -70.70
C ILE A 50 -56.91 0.77 -72.21
N PRO A 51 -55.92 0.44 -73.06
CA PRO A 51 -56.17 -0.05 -74.41
C PRO A 51 -56.66 -1.49 -74.35
N ASP A 52 -57.71 -1.77 -75.09
CA ASP A 52 -58.37 -3.07 -75.20
C ASP A 52 -57.45 -4.21 -75.64
N GLY A 53 -57.58 -5.35 -74.95
CA GLY A 53 -57.38 -6.67 -75.56
C GLY A 53 -55.98 -7.27 -75.48
N GLU A 54 -55.53 -7.62 -74.27
CA GLU A 54 -54.55 -8.70 -74.10
C GLU A 54 -55.03 -9.63 -72.97
N ARG A 55 -55.09 -10.93 -73.26
CA ARG A 55 -55.68 -11.94 -72.38
C ARG A 55 -54.86 -12.00 -71.08
N VAL A 56 -55.43 -11.51 -69.98
CA VAL A 56 -54.76 -11.47 -68.67
C VAL A 56 -54.50 -12.91 -68.20
N ASP A 57 -53.24 -13.32 -68.20
CA ASP A 57 -52.82 -14.63 -67.73
C ASP A 57 -52.70 -14.62 -66.20
N PHE A 58 -53.62 -15.31 -65.52
CA PHE A 58 -53.68 -15.35 -64.06
C PHE A 58 -52.47 -16.07 -63.45
N ASP A 59 -51.86 -17.00 -64.18
CA ASP A 59 -50.64 -17.69 -63.74
C ASP A 59 -49.43 -16.75 -63.80
N ASP A 60 -49.40 -15.82 -64.76
CA ASP A 60 -48.37 -14.77 -64.85
C ASP A 60 -48.48 -13.76 -63.69
N ILE A 61 -49.70 -13.37 -63.32
CA ILE A 61 -49.94 -12.51 -62.15
C ILE A 61 -49.48 -13.18 -60.85
N HIS A 62 -49.79 -14.47 -60.68
CA HIS A 62 -49.38 -15.20 -59.48
C HIS A 62 -47.85 -15.34 -59.40
N ARG A 63 -47.20 -15.66 -60.53
CA ARG A 63 -45.75 -15.77 -60.63
C ARG A 63 -45.05 -14.44 -60.34
N LYS A 64 -45.53 -13.34 -60.92
CA LYS A 64 -45.02 -11.98 -60.66
C LYS A 64 -45.21 -11.53 -59.21
N ARG A 65 -46.30 -11.95 -58.55
CA ARG A 65 -46.51 -11.70 -57.12
C ARG A 65 -45.48 -12.45 -56.27
N MET A 66 -45.30 -13.75 -56.51
CA MET A 66 -44.32 -14.57 -55.80
C MET A 66 -42.89 -14.06 -56.01
N GLU A 67 -42.54 -13.67 -57.23
CA GLU A 67 -41.22 -13.10 -57.55
C GLU A 67 -41.00 -11.75 -56.85
N LYS A 68 -42.02 -10.89 -56.80
CA LYS A 68 -41.96 -9.62 -56.05
C LYS A 68 -41.77 -9.89 -54.55
N ASP A 69 -42.56 -10.78 -53.96
CA ASP A 69 -42.51 -11.07 -52.53
C ASP A 69 -41.16 -11.69 -52.14
N LEU A 70 -40.59 -12.54 -53.00
CA LEU A 70 -39.24 -13.09 -52.80
C LEU A 70 -38.15 -12.02 -52.91
N ASN A 71 -38.23 -11.13 -53.89
CA ASN A 71 -37.27 -10.03 -54.04
C ASN A 71 -37.37 -9.03 -52.88
N GLU A 72 -38.58 -8.73 -52.42
CA GLU A 72 -38.82 -7.85 -51.26
C GLU A 72 -38.29 -8.50 -49.98
N LEU A 73 -38.53 -9.79 -49.78
CA LEU A 73 -37.98 -10.54 -48.65
C LEU A 73 -36.45 -10.56 -48.65
N GLN A 74 -35.82 -10.80 -49.81
CA GLN A 74 -34.37 -10.77 -49.93
C GLN A 74 -33.81 -9.37 -49.62
N THR A 75 -34.46 -8.32 -50.14
CA THR A 75 -34.07 -6.93 -49.86
C THR A 75 -34.19 -6.58 -48.37
N LEU A 76 -35.25 -7.03 -47.70
CA LEU A 76 -35.45 -6.83 -46.26
C LEU A 76 -34.40 -7.56 -45.42
N ILE A 77 -34.05 -8.78 -45.81
CA ILE A 77 -33.00 -9.58 -45.15
C ILE A 77 -31.66 -8.86 -45.28
N GLU A 78 -31.26 -8.48 -46.49
CA GLU A 78 -30.00 -7.77 -46.76
C GLU A 78 -29.95 -6.43 -46.01
N ALA A 79 -31.02 -5.63 -46.06
CA ALA A 79 -31.12 -4.37 -45.34
C ALA A 79 -31.00 -4.54 -43.81
N HIS A 80 -31.61 -5.58 -43.24
CA HIS A 80 -31.51 -5.86 -41.81
C HIS A 80 -30.08 -6.21 -41.38
N PHE A 81 -29.38 -7.07 -42.14
CA PHE A 81 -28.00 -7.43 -41.85
C PHE A 81 -27.04 -6.25 -42.03
N GLU A 82 -27.17 -5.49 -43.11
CA GLU A 82 -26.34 -4.31 -43.35
C GLU A 82 -26.57 -3.21 -42.31
N ASN A 83 -27.82 -2.96 -41.92
CA ASN A 83 -28.10 -1.99 -40.86
C ASN A 83 -27.52 -2.42 -39.52
N ARG A 84 -27.73 -3.69 -39.11
CA ARG A 84 -27.18 -4.21 -37.85
C ARG A 84 -25.65 -4.17 -37.85
N LYS A 85 -25.01 -4.52 -38.97
CA LYS A 85 -23.55 -4.48 -39.11
C LYS A 85 -23.01 -3.07 -38.98
N LYS A 86 -23.62 -2.09 -39.68
CA LYS A 86 -23.22 -0.68 -39.60
C LYS A 86 -23.40 -0.12 -38.18
N GLU A 87 -24.54 -0.39 -37.56
CA GLU A 87 -24.82 0.02 -36.18
C GLU A 87 -23.82 -0.60 -35.18
N GLU A 88 -23.48 -1.88 -35.35
CA GLU A 88 -22.49 -2.55 -34.50
C GLU A 88 -21.08 -1.97 -34.68
N GLU A 89 -20.65 -1.74 -35.92
CA GLU A 89 -19.35 -1.12 -36.22
C GLU A 89 -19.26 0.30 -35.63
N GLU A 90 -20.32 1.10 -35.75
CA GLU A 90 -20.40 2.44 -35.16
C GLU A 90 -20.36 2.39 -33.62
N LEU A 91 -21.09 1.45 -33.02
CA LEU A 91 -21.15 1.27 -31.58
C LEU A 91 -19.82 0.78 -31.00
N VAL A 92 -19.13 -0.12 -31.70
CA VAL A 92 -17.77 -0.57 -31.35
C VAL A 92 -16.79 0.59 -31.46
N SER A 93 -16.76 1.31 -32.59
CA SER A 93 -15.90 2.48 -32.78
C SER A 93 -16.12 3.55 -31.71
N LEU A 94 -17.38 3.79 -31.32
CA LEU A 94 -17.72 4.72 -30.25
C LEU A 94 -17.22 4.24 -28.88
N LYS A 95 -17.40 2.96 -28.57
CA LYS A 95 -16.90 2.35 -27.33
C LYS A 95 -15.38 2.44 -27.23
N ASP A 96 -14.66 2.10 -28.29
CA ASP A 96 -13.20 2.18 -28.34
C ASP A 96 -12.71 3.61 -28.10
N ARG A 97 -13.37 4.60 -28.69
CA ARG A 97 -13.06 6.03 -28.45
C ARG A 97 -13.34 6.46 -27.01
N ILE A 98 -14.36 5.91 -26.36
CA ILE A 98 -14.66 6.19 -24.95
C ILE A 98 -13.63 5.52 -24.05
N GLU A 99 -13.28 4.26 -24.32
CA GLU A 99 -12.30 3.49 -23.58
C GLU A 99 -10.92 4.13 -23.67
N LYS A 100 -10.49 4.51 -24.88
CA LYS A 100 -9.23 5.25 -25.08
C LYS A 100 -9.20 6.55 -24.26
N ARG A 101 -10.27 7.34 -24.28
CA ARG A 101 -10.37 8.57 -23.47
C ARG A 101 -10.36 8.29 -21.96
N ARG A 102 -10.94 7.18 -21.51
CA ARG A 102 -10.90 6.76 -20.10
C ARG A 102 -9.47 6.34 -19.71
N ALA A 103 -8.80 5.56 -20.54
CA ALA A 103 -7.42 5.15 -20.34
C ALA A 103 -6.46 6.36 -20.30
N GLU A 104 -6.60 7.31 -21.23
CA GLU A 104 -5.81 8.55 -21.24
C GLU A 104 -6.02 9.37 -19.95
N ARG A 105 -7.25 9.51 -19.46
CA ARG A 105 -7.51 10.19 -18.18
C ARG A 105 -6.90 9.45 -16.99
N ALA A 106 -7.01 8.11 -16.97
CA ALA A 106 -6.42 7.29 -15.92
C ALA A 106 -4.89 7.44 -15.89
N GLU A 107 -4.25 7.48 -17.06
CA GLU A 107 -2.81 7.67 -17.19
C GLU A 107 -2.38 9.08 -16.78
N GLN A 108 -3.11 10.11 -17.20
CA GLN A 108 -2.87 11.48 -16.73
C GLN A 108 -2.97 11.58 -15.20
N GLN A 109 -3.92 10.88 -14.58
CA GLN A 109 -4.05 10.86 -13.13
C GLN A 109 -2.89 10.12 -12.47
N ARG A 110 -2.43 8.99 -13.02
CA ARG A 110 -1.23 8.29 -12.54
C ARG A 110 0.00 9.19 -12.58
N ILE A 111 0.25 9.86 -13.70
CA ILE A 111 1.40 10.77 -13.86
C ILE A 111 1.31 11.93 -12.85
N ARG A 112 0.12 12.51 -12.64
CA ARG A 112 -0.06 13.57 -11.62
C ARG A 112 0.23 13.05 -10.21
N ASN A 113 -0.28 11.87 -9.86
CA ASN A 113 -0.06 11.26 -8.55
C ASN A 113 1.43 10.93 -8.32
N GLU A 114 2.12 10.43 -9.35
CA GLU A 114 3.55 10.13 -9.30
C GLU A 114 4.39 11.40 -9.12
N ARG A 115 4.12 12.45 -9.91
CA ARG A 115 4.80 13.75 -9.75
C ARG A 115 4.54 14.38 -8.39
N GLU A 116 3.33 14.25 -7.86
CA GLU A 116 3.02 14.74 -6.50
C GLU A 116 3.77 13.94 -5.44
N LYS A 117 3.79 12.61 -5.57
CA LYS A 117 4.56 11.74 -4.68
C LYS A 117 6.05 12.09 -4.71
N GLU A 118 6.63 12.31 -5.89
CA GLU A 118 8.02 12.72 -6.06
C GLU A 118 8.32 14.08 -5.40
N ARG A 119 7.41 15.06 -5.53
CA ARG A 119 7.53 16.34 -4.82
C ARG A 119 7.51 16.15 -3.30
N GLN A 120 6.59 15.35 -2.80
CA GLN A 120 6.49 15.07 -1.37
C GLN A 120 7.73 14.34 -0.86
N THR A 121 8.26 13.37 -1.60
CA THR A 121 9.50 12.66 -1.22
C THR A 121 10.69 13.60 -1.22
N ARG A 122 10.84 14.47 -2.22
CA ARG A 122 11.93 15.46 -2.27
C ARG A 122 11.86 16.47 -1.12
N LEU A 123 10.66 16.95 -0.78
CA LEU A 123 10.46 17.83 0.37
C LEU A 123 10.75 17.12 1.69
N ALA A 124 10.36 15.86 1.82
CA ALA A 124 10.66 15.05 3.00
C ALA A 124 12.16 14.77 3.13
N GLU A 125 12.85 14.49 2.03
CA GLU A 125 14.31 14.29 1.99
C GLU A 125 15.07 15.58 2.29
N GLU A 126 14.63 16.73 1.75
CA GLU A 126 15.23 18.03 2.06
C GLU A 126 15.02 18.41 3.53
N ARG A 127 13.82 18.17 4.08
CA ARG A 127 13.57 18.35 5.52
C ARG A 127 14.42 17.41 6.35
N ALA A 128 14.52 16.14 6.00
CA ALA A 128 15.37 15.18 6.69
C ALA A 128 16.84 15.61 6.66
N ARG A 129 17.34 16.11 5.53
CA ARG A 129 18.72 16.62 5.41
C ARG A 129 18.96 17.89 6.23
N ARG A 130 17.99 18.82 6.27
CA ARG A 130 18.04 20.00 7.15
C ARG A 130 17.98 19.61 8.63
N GLU A 131 17.14 18.65 9.00
CA GLU A 131 17.06 18.13 10.36
C GLU A 131 18.34 17.39 10.78
N GLU A 132 18.97 16.64 9.87
CA GLU A 132 20.28 16.01 10.09
C GLU A 132 21.39 17.06 10.25
N GLU A 133 21.39 18.13 9.45
CA GLU A 133 22.36 19.21 9.56
C GLU A 133 22.14 20.08 10.81
N GLU A 134 20.90 20.35 11.19
CA GLU A 134 20.56 21.04 12.44
C GLU A 134 20.89 20.18 13.65
N ASN A 135 20.66 18.86 13.61
CA ASN A 135 21.09 17.94 14.65
C ASN A 135 22.62 17.82 14.70
N ARG A 136 23.32 17.84 13.57
CA ARG A 136 24.78 17.88 13.53
C ARG A 136 25.31 19.16 14.15
N ARG A 137 24.74 20.32 13.79
CA ARG A 137 25.11 21.63 14.37
C ARG A 137 24.79 21.72 15.86
N LYS A 138 23.61 21.24 16.29
CA LYS A 138 23.26 21.13 17.72
C LYS A 138 24.21 20.19 18.45
N ALA A 139 24.58 19.06 17.86
CA ALA A 139 25.55 18.14 18.44
C ALA A 139 26.96 18.74 18.49
N GLU A 140 27.37 19.55 17.51
CA GLU A 140 28.63 20.28 17.48
C GLU A 140 28.65 21.43 18.49
N ASP A 141 27.57 22.20 18.62
CA ASP A 141 27.41 23.26 19.62
C ASP A 141 27.30 22.67 21.04
N GLU A 142 26.58 21.56 21.22
CA GLU A 142 26.58 20.80 22.47
C GLU A 142 27.94 20.17 22.76
N ALA A 143 28.67 19.69 21.76
CA ALA A 143 30.02 19.17 21.91
C ALA A 143 31.01 20.29 22.23
N ARG A 144 30.86 21.49 21.66
CA ARG A 144 31.68 22.66 21.96
C ARG A 144 31.38 23.19 23.36
N LYS A 145 30.10 23.29 23.73
CA LYS A 145 29.66 23.60 25.10
C LYS A 145 30.12 22.53 26.09
N LYS A 146 29.97 21.24 25.78
CA LYS A 146 30.48 20.13 26.60
C LYS A 146 31.99 20.07 26.64
N LYS A 147 32.73 20.44 25.59
CA LYS A 147 34.20 20.49 25.59
C LYS A 147 34.70 21.67 26.43
N ALA A 148 34.03 22.81 26.37
CA ALA A 148 34.27 23.94 27.27
C ALA A 148 33.96 23.55 28.74
N LEU A 149 32.85 22.84 28.97
CA LEU A 149 32.44 22.38 30.30
C LEU A 149 33.29 21.18 30.81
N SER A 150 33.77 20.31 29.90
CA SER A 150 34.57 19.10 30.18
C SER A 150 36.05 19.42 30.36
N ASN A 151 36.56 20.50 29.77
CA ASN A 151 37.89 21.02 30.14
C ASN A 151 37.88 21.57 31.57
N MET A 152 36.71 21.92 32.11
CA MET A 152 36.56 22.32 33.51
C MET A 152 36.25 21.14 34.43
N ILE A 153 35.58 20.09 33.94
CA ILE A 153 35.19 18.92 34.75
C ILE A 153 35.36 17.64 33.93
N HIS A 154 36.39 16.85 34.26
CA HIS A 154 36.63 15.47 33.83
C HIS A 154 35.39 14.69 33.34
N PHE A 155 35.12 14.68 32.03
CA PHE A 155 33.99 13.93 31.44
C PHE A 155 34.45 12.95 30.34
N GLY A 156 35.47 12.13 30.64
CA GLY A 156 36.09 11.19 29.70
C GLY A 156 35.27 9.95 29.31
N GLY A 157 34.04 9.77 29.82
CA GLY A 157 33.29 8.52 29.66
C GLY A 157 32.23 8.50 28.55
N TYR A 158 31.71 9.66 28.13
CA TYR A 158 30.51 9.73 27.28
C TYR A 158 30.83 9.85 25.79
N ILE A 159 31.88 10.59 25.43
CA ILE A 159 32.26 10.86 24.02
C ILE A 159 32.75 9.58 23.32
N GLN A 160 33.45 8.69 24.03
CA GLN A 160 33.99 7.45 23.47
C GLN A 160 32.91 6.40 23.10
N ARG A 161 31.67 6.53 23.63
CA ARG A 161 30.57 5.62 23.29
C ARG A 161 29.86 6.01 22.00
N THR A 162 29.90 7.28 21.62
CA THR A 162 29.18 7.81 20.45
C THR A 162 29.90 7.46 19.15
N GLU A 163 31.24 7.53 19.15
CA GLU A 163 32.06 7.24 17.97
C GLU A 163 32.03 5.76 17.55
N ARG A 164 31.92 4.83 18.52
CA ARG A 164 31.81 3.38 18.24
C ARG A 164 30.44 2.92 17.70
N LYS A 165 29.47 3.84 17.57
CA LYS A 165 28.12 3.59 17.03
C LYS A 165 27.92 4.12 15.61
N SER A 166 28.93 4.75 14.99
CA SER A 166 28.87 5.24 13.60
C SER A 166 29.13 4.13 12.57
N GLY A 167 28.29 3.11 12.63
CA GLY A 167 28.21 2.03 11.69
C GLY A 167 26.89 1.35 12.01
N LYS A 168 26.09 1.02 10.99
CA LYS A 168 24.83 0.29 11.13
C LYS A 168 25.14 -1.14 11.57
N ARG A 169 25.71 -1.29 12.77
CA ARG A 169 26.03 -2.53 13.43
C ARG A 169 24.70 -3.20 13.65
N GLN A 170 24.51 -4.33 12.96
CA GLN A 170 23.35 -5.18 13.13
C GLN A 170 23.12 -5.35 14.63
N THR A 171 21.95 -4.93 15.10
CA THR A 171 21.67 -4.96 16.53
C THR A 171 21.72 -6.42 17.00
N GLU A 172 22.11 -6.65 18.26
CA GLU A 172 22.09 -8.04 18.81
C GLU A 172 20.70 -8.68 18.67
N ARG A 173 19.64 -7.86 18.66
CA ARG A 173 18.27 -8.28 18.36
C ARG A 173 18.12 -8.81 16.93
N GLU A 174 18.66 -8.12 15.93
CA GLU A 174 18.64 -8.55 14.54
C GLU A 174 19.50 -9.80 14.31
N LYS A 175 20.69 -9.88 14.93
CA LYS A 175 21.53 -11.09 14.85
C LYS A 175 20.82 -12.30 15.44
N LYS A 176 20.20 -12.16 16.62
CA LYS A 176 19.40 -13.23 17.24
C LYS A 176 18.27 -13.67 16.31
N LYS A 177 17.53 -12.72 15.72
CA LYS A 177 16.46 -13.04 14.75
C LYS A 177 17.00 -13.79 13.53
N LYS A 178 18.12 -13.35 12.96
CA LYS A 178 18.76 -14.00 11.81
C LYS A 178 19.15 -15.44 12.13
N ILE A 179 19.87 -15.66 13.22
CA ILE A 179 20.31 -17.01 13.64
C ILE A 179 19.11 -17.93 13.92
N LEU A 180 18.05 -17.42 14.56
CA LEU A 180 16.84 -18.21 14.82
C LEU A 180 16.08 -18.54 13.53
N ALA A 181 16.05 -17.64 12.57
CA ALA A 181 15.46 -17.91 11.26
C ALA A 181 16.25 -18.97 10.48
N GLU A 182 17.58 -18.92 10.51
CA GLU A 182 18.46 -19.93 9.90
C GLU A 182 18.28 -21.32 10.53
N ARG A 183 18.07 -21.40 11.84
CA ARG A 183 17.79 -22.66 12.54
C ARG A 183 16.38 -23.20 12.29
N ARG A 184 15.44 -22.35 11.88
CA ARG A 184 14.03 -22.74 11.69
C ARG A 184 13.88 -23.47 10.36
N LYS A 185 13.73 -24.79 10.41
CA LYS A 185 13.37 -25.60 9.24
C LYS A 185 11.90 -25.38 8.89
N VAL A 186 11.61 -25.13 7.61
CA VAL A 186 10.23 -25.05 7.12
C VAL A 186 9.68 -26.48 7.06
N LEU A 187 8.50 -26.70 7.65
CA LEU A 187 7.84 -28.00 7.65
C LEU A 187 6.89 -28.06 6.46
N ALA A 188 7.11 -29.03 5.56
CA ALA A 188 6.20 -29.34 4.48
C ALA A 188 5.49 -30.66 4.81
N ILE A 189 4.27 -30.56 5.34
CA ILE A 189 3.52 -31.71 5.88
C ILE A 189 2.28 -32.09 5.05
N ASP A 190 1.84 -31.21 4.14
CA ASP A 190 0.55 -31.35 3.43
C ASP A 190 0.49 -32.55 2.46
N HIS A 191 1.64 -33.09 2.06
CA HIS A 191 1.75 -34.17 1.08
C HIS A 191 2.27 -35.48 1.70
N LEU A 192 2.34 -35.58 3.03
CA LEU A 192 2.84 -36.76 3.73
C LEU A 192 1.70 -37.73 4.07
N ASN A 193 1.99 -39.03 4.01
CA ASN A 193 1.06 -40.07 4.45
C ASN A 193 1.06 -40.21 5.99
N GLU A 194 0.13 -41.00 6.55
CA GLU A 194 -0.02 -41.14 8.01
C GLU A 194 1.25 -41.70 8.69
N ASP A 195 1.89 -42.71 8.11
CA ASP A 195 3.11 -43.32 8.68
C ASP A 195 4.28 -42.35 8.66
N GLN A 196 4.45 -41.60 7.56
CA GLN A 196 5.45 -40.55 7.41
C GLN A 196 5.21 -39.40 8.40
N LEU A 197 3.95 -39.04 8.66
CA LEU A 197 3.60 -38.05 9.68
C LEU A 197 3.96 -38.54 11.08
N ARG A 198 3.76 -39.83 11.39
CA ARG A 198 4.18 -40.44 12.67
C ARG A 198 5.70 -40.41 12.84
N GLU A 199 6.45 -40.71 11.80
CA GLU A 199 7.93 -40.61 11.82
C GLU A 199 8.39 -39.16 12.00
N LYS A 200 7.82 -38.21 11.24
CA LYS A 200 8.14 -36.79 11.37
C LYS A 200 7.80 -36.23 12.75
N ALA A 201 6.71 -36.67 13.35
CA ALA A 201 6.36 -36.29 14.73
C ALA A 201 7.43 -36.77 15.73
N LYS A 202 7.93 -38.01 15.58
CA LYS A 202 9.03 -38.55 16.42
C LYS A 202 10.33 -37.76 16.22
N GLU A 203 10.69 -37.43 14.98
CA GLU A 203 11.88 -36.62 14.68
C GLU A 203 11.79 -35.22 15.35
N LEU A 204 10.65 -34.54 15.21
CA LEU A 204 10.45 -33.22 15.80
C LEU A 204 10.45 -33.28 17.33
N TRP A 205 9.82 -34.31 17.90
CA TRP A 205 9.84 -34.54 19.34
C TRP A 205 11.27 -34.73 19.86
N GLN A 206 12.08 -35.58 19.20
CA GLN A 206 13.48 -35.78 19.56
C GLN A 206 14.29 -34.47 19.43
N SER A 207 14.03 -33.67 18.39
CA SER A 207 14.68 -32.38 18.22
C SER A 207 14.34 -31.42 19.37
N ILE A 208 13.08 -31.38 19.83
CA ILE A 208 12.67 -30.56 20.97
C ILE A 208 13.34 -31.05 22.25
N TYR A 209 13.36 -32.37 22.46
CA TYR A 209 14.01 -32.98 23.61
C TYR A 209 15.50 -32.61 23.71
N ASN A 210 16.23 -32.70 22.58
CA ASN A 210 17.64 -32.32 22.54
C ASN A 210 17.86 -30.83 22.85
N LEU A 211 17.02 -29.94 22.31
CA LEU A 211 17.09 -28.51 22.60
C LEU A 211 16.80 -28.18 24.07
N GLU A 212 15.87 -28.91 24.69
CA GLU A 212 15.57 -28.81 26.12
C GLU A 212 16.74 -29.28 26.99
N ALA A 213 17.40 -30.38 26.61
CA ALA A 213 18.62 -30.86 27.28
C ALA A 213 19.76 -29.83 27.18
N GLU A 214 20.03 -29.28 26.00
CA GLU A 214 21.04 -28.22 25.82
C GLU A 214 20.71 -26.98 26.66
N LYS A 215 19.43 -26.59 26.72
CA LYS A 215 18.98 -25.47 27.56
C LYS A 215 19.28 -25.74 29.04
N PHE A 216 19.01 -26.95 29.52
CA PHE A 216 19.29 -27.34 30.89
C PHE A 216 20.79 -27.24 31.21
N ASP A 217 21.65 -27.82 30.37
CA ASP A 217 23.10 -27.75 30.55
C ASP A 217 23.62 -26.31 30.58
N LEU A 218 23.09 -25.45 29.72
CA LEU A 218 23.44 -24.02 29.70
C LEU A 218 22.97 -23.29 30.97
N GLN A 219 21.82 -23.66 31.53
CA GLN A 219 21.33 -23.10 32.79
C GLN A 219 22.22 -23.50 33.98
N GLU A 220 22.64 -24.76 34.05
CA GLU A 220 23.57 -25.22 35.10
C GLU A 220 24.95 -24.56 34.96
N LYS A 221 25.48 -24.48 33.74
CA LYS A 221 26.72 -23.72 33.46
C LYS A 221 26.61 -22.26 33.88
N PHE A 222 25.47 -21.62 33.62
CA PHE A 222 25.24 -20.23 34.01
C PHE A 222 25.23 -20.04 35.53
N LYS A 223 24.63 -20.97 36.30
CA LYS A 223 24.66 -20.95 37.78
C LYS A 223 26.10 -21.07 38.29
N GLN A 224 26.87 -22.01 37.75
CA GLN A 224 28.27 -22.21 38.12
C GLN A 224 29.11 -20.96 37.81
N GLN A 225 28.99 -20.39 36.62
CA GLN A 225 29.68 -19.16 36.24
C GLN A 225 29.31 -17.98 37.14
N LYS A 226 28.04 -17.87 37.56
CA LYS A 226 27.59 -16.84 38.50
C LYS A 226 28.27 -16.98 39.85
N TYR A 227 28.44 -18.21 40.35
CA TYR A 227 29.19 -18.48 41.57
C TYR A 227 30.67 -18.10 41.42
N GLU A 228 31.32 -18.54 40.34
CA GLU A 228 32.72 -18.22 40.05
C GLU A 228 32.97 -16.71 39.95
N ILE A 229 32.08 -15.98 39.28
CA ILE A 229 32.15 -14.51 39.20
C ILE A 229 32.12 -13.89 40.61
N ASN A 230 31.28 -14.38 41.51
CA ASN A 230 31.23 -13.87 42.89
C ASN A 230 32.52 -14.18 43.65
N VAL A 231 33.05 -15.40 43.54
CA VAL A 231 34.34 -15.76 44.16
C VAL A 231 35.47 -14.90 43.62
N LEU A 232 35.54 -14.70 42.30
CA LEU A 232 36.56 -13.87 41.66
C LEU A 232 36.46 -12.41 42.11
N ARG A 233 35.25 -11.85 42.24
CA ARG A 233 35.04 -10.50 42.79
C ARG A 233 35.57 -10.38 44.22
N ASN A 234 35.32 -11.37 45.08
CA ASN A 234 35.84 -11.39 46.44
C ASN A 234 37.37 -11.46 46.44
N ARG A 235 37.96 -12.36 45.65
CA ARG A 235 39.43 -12.47 45.51
C ARG A 235 40.06 -11.18 45.02
N ILE A 236 39.45 -10.48 44.07
CA ILE A 236 39.94 -9.17 43.59
C ILE A 236 39.94 -8.16 44.75
N ASN A 237 38.85 -8.09 45.52
CA ASN A 237 38.74 -7.18 46.66
C ASN A 237 39.79 -7.48 47.75
N ASP A 238 40.01 -8.75 48.06
CA ASP A 238 40.98 -9.15 49.09
C ASP A 238 42.41 -8.81 48.69
N ASN A 239 42.78 -9.10 47.43
CA ASN A 239 44.10 -8.75 46.91
C ASN A 239 44.31 -7.22 46.79
N GLN A 240 43.25 -6.45 46.55
CA GLN A 240 43.32 -4.99 46.52
C GLN A 240 43.44 -4.37 47.92
N LYS A 241 42.87 -4.98 48.96
CA LYS A 241 43.02 -4.52 50.36
C LYS A 241 44.45 -4.71 50.87
N VAL A 242 45.08 -5.84 50.54
CA VAL A 242 46.45 -6.17 50.98
C VAL A 242 47.51 -5.27 50.31
N SER A 243 47.27 -4.80 49.07
CA SER A 243 48.22 -3.89 48.40
C SER A 243 48.22 -2.47 49.00
N LYS A 244 47.09 -2.01 49.56
CA LYS A 244 46.99 -0.67 50.18
C LYS A 244 47.59 -0.61 51.58
N THR A 245 47.64 -1.72 52.31
CA THR A 245 48.22 -1.77 53.67
C THR A 245 49.73 -2.03 53.69
N ARG A 246 50.33 -2.52 52.59
CA ARG A 246 51.78 -2.81 52.52
C ARG A 246 52.67 -1.61 52.17
N GLY A 247 52.12 -0.39 52.12
CA GLY A 247 52.83 0.83 51.72
C GLY A 247 53.33 1.75 52.86
N LYS A 248 53.00 1.50 54.13
CA LYS A 248 53.47 2.34 55.25
C LYS A 248 53.74 1.54 56.53
N ALA A 249 54.79 0.72 56.52
CA ALA A 249 55.47 0.31 57.74
C ALA A 249 56.86 0.95 57.74
N LYS A 250 56.93 2.21 58.19
CA LYS A 250 58.20 2.88 58.50
C LYS A 250 58.71 2.27 59.81
N VAL A 251 59.44 1.17 59.71
CA VAL A 251 60.24 0.63 60.82
C VAL A 251 61.39 1.59 61.05
N THR A 252 61.25 2.47 62.05
CA THR A 252 62.39 3.13 62.70
C THR A 252 62.35 2.74 64.18
N GLY A 253 62.70 1.48 64.45
CA GLY A 253 63.05 1.03 65.78
C GLY A 253 64.42 1.59 66.15
N ARG A 254 64.43 2.53 67.11
CA ARG A 254 65.62 3.00 67.81
C ARG A 254 66.09 1.87 68.72
N TRP A 255 67.19 1.22 68.36
CA TRP A 255 67.89 0.29 69.25
C TRP A 255 68.63 1.10 70.32
N LYS A 256 68.60 0.56 71.54
CA LYS A 256 69.11 1.16 72.78
C LYS A 256 70.50 0.63 73.07
#